data_AF-A0A0C9TG29-F1
#
_entry.id   AF-A0A0C9TG29-F1
#
_cell.length_a   1.000
_cell.length_b   1.000
_cell.length_c   1.000
_cell.angle_alpha   90.00
_cell.angle_beta   90.00
_cell.angle_gamma   90.00
#
_symmetry.space_group_name_H-M   'P 1'
#
loop_
_entity.id
_entity.type
_entity.pdbx_description
1 polymer ?
#
loop_
_entity_poly.entity_id
_entity_poly.type
_entity_poly.pdbx_seq_one_letter_code
_entity_poly.pdbx_strand_id
1 'polypeptide(L)'
;NCDGPRGYPTPGLRASVYIGDPRGSGIQDHASLEILTTEGWAFSARIWHDREATVLERLITSPKTPIQPLPLAPSSSPTTKDQREARHALDVYTRRFIHAPRHHRAVTDLSHRYAAYPGTVRLVKRWIASHWLLGIHITEEAVEIICARPFVGASTMLPETAASVPRSKERGFALVLEFLKEWKPEDPLFVPMYEDSGSLTKPSVVAVSSKSGVWTISTSQDKSGRMWTSSGPDAVAAHRLRALAEEACKILQAADADPYDVKRLFSHATDDYDVLIELHPAVLPRYHQNVDADPAAMYSDTLKFFFDIYGGHRIGAIWLPSVSGARPFRTLGGFSSMPTPKEEKKKGKEKGTVVLNQQSVLDEIERLGTGFIKKIILRGQS
;
A
#
# COMPACT_ATOMS: atom_id res chain seq x y z
N ASN A 1 -13.51 -38.57 20.07
CA ASN A 1 -12.15 -39.04 19.73
C ASN A 1 -11.71 -38.35 18.44
N CYS A 2 -11.02 -37.21 18.56
CA CYS A 2 -10.50 -36.44 17.42
C CYS A 2 -9.09 -35.90 17.71
N ASP A 3 -8.24 -36.68 18.41
CA ASP A 3 -6.80 -36.37 18.49
C ASP A 3 -6.16 -36.68 17.13
N GLY A 4 -6.22 -35.71 16.22
CA GLY A 4 -5.29 -35.63 15.10
C GLY A 4 -3.86 -35.41 15.62
N PRO A 5 -2.83 -35.77 14.85
CA PRO A 5 -1.44 -35.59 15.26
C PRO A 5 -1.17 -34.11 15.52
N ARG A 6 -0.90 -33.76 16.79
CA ARG A 6 -0.53 -32.40 17.19
C ARG A 6 0.85 -32.11 16.59
N GLY A 7 0.90 -31.34 15.52
CA GLY A 7 2.13 -30.97 14.85
C GLY A 7 3.11 -30.33 15.83
N TYR A 8 4.32 -30.87 15.93
CA TYR A 8 5.37 -30.26 16.74
C TYR A 8 5.67 -28.85 16.23
N PRO A 9 5.84 -27.84 17.11
CA PRO A 9 6.07 -26.48 16.67
C PRO A 9 7.42 -26.36 15.97
N THR A 10 7.40 -26.11 14.65
CA THR A 10 8.60 -25.92 13.84
C THR A 10 9.40 -24.72 14.36
N PRO A 11 10.66 -24.88 14.82
CA PRO A 11 11.44 -23.77 15.36
C PRO A 11 11.59 -22.65 14.34
N GLY A 12 11.23 -21.42 14.73
CA GLY A 12 11.29 -20.23 13.87
C GLY A 12 10.05 -19.97 13.00
N LEU A 13 9.12 -20.91 12.88
CA LEU A 13 7.78 -20.62 12.33
C LEU A 13 6.97 -19.85 13.37
N ARG A 14 6.55 -18.62 13.07
CA ARG A 14 5.71 -17.80 13.95
C ARG A 14 4.37 -17.52 13.30
N ALA A 15 3.29 -17.83 14.01
CA ALA A 15 1.94 -17.46 13.63
C ALA A 15 1.29 -16.59 14.72
N SER A 16 0.63 -15.51 14.34
CA SER A 16 -0.05 -14.58 15.25
C SER A 16 -1.33 -14.03 14.65
N VAL A 17 -2.40 -13.98 15.43
CA VAL A 17 -3.66 -13.34 15.01
C VAL A 17 -3.51 -11.84 15.18
N TYR A 18 -3.42 -11.12 14.06
CA TYR A 18 -3.56 -9.67 14.01
C TYR A 18 -5.04 -9.31 13.93
N ILE A 19 -5.48 -8.45 14.84
CA ILE A 19 -6.79 -7.78 14.77
C ILE A 19 -6.49 -6.30 14.53
N GLY A 20 -7.10 -5.72 13.49
CA GLY A 20 -6.96 -4.30 13.17
C GLY A 20 -7.50 -3.35 14.25
N ASP A 21 -7.55 -2.04 13.95
CA ASP A 21 -7.94 -1.00 14.92
C ASP A 21 -9.23 -1.39 15.69
N PRO A 22 -9.19 -1.54 17.03
CA PRO A 22 -10.37 -1.89 17.83
C PRO A 22 -11.44 -0.78 17.87
N ARG A 23 -11.22 0.36 17.20
CA ARG A 23 -12.20 1.42 16.94
C ARG A 23 -12.86 1.31 15.55
N GLY A 24 -12.48 0.31 14.75
CA GLY A 24 -13.04 0.03 13.42
C GLY A 24 -14.51 -0.38 13.46
N SER A 25 -15.08 -0.66 12.28
CA SER A 25 -16.45 -1.15 12.21
C SER A 25 -16.53 -2.59 12.72
N GLY A 26 -17.43 -2.86 13.67
CA GLY A 26 -17.73 -4.21 14.13
C GLY A 26 -18.39 -5.11 13.07
N ILE A 27 -18.67 -4.59 11.87
CA ILE A 27 -19.26 -5.30 10.73
C ILE A 27 -18.18 -5.76 9.72
N GLN A 28 -16.99 -5.16 9.73
CA GLN A 28 -15.96 -5.38 8.70
C GLN A 28 -14.88 -6.39 9.13
N ASP A 29 -14.45 -7.26 8.22
CA ASP A 29 -13.27 -8.13 8.45
C ASP A 29 -11.98 -7.31 8.61
N HIS A 30 -11.56 -7.19 9.86
CA HIS A 30 -10.29 -6.61 10.31
C HIS A 30 -9.26 -7.65 10.78
N ALA A 31 -9.59 -8.96 10.80
CA ALA A 31 -8.74 -10.00 11.43
C ALA A 31 -7.94 -10.82 10.41
N SER A 32 -6.68 -11.12 10.70
CA SER A 32 -5.84 -12.01 9.87
C SER A 32 -4.87 -12.82 10.72
N LEU A 33 -4.61 -14.05 10.28
CA LEU A 33 -3.50 -14.86 10.77
C LEU A 33 -2.23 -14.46 10.00
N GLU A 34 -1.33 -13.75 10.65
CA GLU A 34 -0.01 -13.45 10.12
C GLU A 34 0.92 -14.64 10.38
N ILE A 35 1.64 -15.06 9.33
CA ILE A 35 2.54 -16.21 9.36
C ILE A 35 3.91 -15.75 8.84
N LEU A 36 4.92 -15.87 9.69
CA LEU A 36 6.33 -15.65 9.35
C LEU A 36 7.04 -17.01 9.27
N THR A 37 7.59 -17.35 8.12
CA THR A 37 8.32 -18.61 7.92
C THR A 37 9.77 -18.50 8.38
N THR A 38 10.40 -19.66 8.59
CA THR A 38 11.84 -19.81 8.85
C THR A 38 12.74 -19.23 7.76
N GLU A 39 12.22 -19.06 6.55
CA GLU A 39 12.92 -18.48 5.39
C GLU A 39 12.80 -16.95 5.32
N GLY A 40 11.99 -16.34 6.19
CA GLY A 40 11.74 -14.89 6.19
C GLY A 40 10.55 -14.45 5.34
N TRP A 41 9.77 -15.37 4.76
CA TRP A 41 8.52 -15.02 4.06
C TRP A 41 7.42 -14.64 5.04
N ALA A 42 6.67 -13.59 4.72
CA ALA A 42 5.52 -13.13 5.48
C ALA A 42 4.22 -13.32 4.69
N PHE A 43 3.24 -13.99 5.29
CA PHE A 43 1.91 -14.21 4.72
C PHE A 43 0.82 -13.68 5.66
N SER A 44 -0.25 -13.12 5.10
CA SER A 44 -1.45 -12.73 5.85
C SER A 44 -2.63 -13.57 5.36
N ALA A 45 -3.05 -14.55 6.17
CA ALA A 45 -4.17 -15.44 5.86
C ALA A 45 -5.48 -14.91 6.47
N ARG A 46 -6.57 -15.02 5.72
CA ARG A 46 -7.93 -14.63 6.11
C ARG A 46 -8.91 -15.75 5.77
N ILE A 47 -9.94 -15.92 6.59
CA ILE A 47 -10.99 -16.91 6.33
C ILE A 47 -12.04 -16.25 5.45
N TRP A 48 -12.32 -16.85 4.29
CA TRP A 48 -13.43 -16.45 3.42
C TRP A 48 -14.63 -17.37 3.64
N HIS A 49 -15.84 -16.80 3.72
CA HIS A 49 -17.09 -17.56 3.79
C HIS A 49 -18.18 -16.87 2.95
N ASP A 50 -18.79 -17.61 2.02
CA ASP A 50 -19.87 -17.14 1.14
C ASP A 50 -21.03 -16.41 1.86
N ARG A 51 -21.39 -16.88 3.06
CA ARG A 51 -22.44 -16.31 3.92
C ARG A 51 -22.19 -14.85 4.33
N GLU A 52 -20.94 -14.38 4.33
CA GLU A 52 -20.60 -13.01 4.70
C GLU A 52 -21.31 -12.01 3.77
N ALA A 53 -21.25 -12.23 2.45
CA ALA A 53 -21.98 -11.44 1.47
C ALA A 53 -23.48 -11.42 1.76
N THR A 54 -24.09 -12.59 1.95
CA THR A 54 -25.54 -12.72 2.20
C THR A 54 -25.98 -12.04 3.50
N VAL A 55 -25.13 -11.99 4.53
CA VAL A 55 -25.42 -11.26 5.78
C VAL A 55 -25.35 -9.75 5.55
N LEU A 56 -24.31 -9.28 4.84
CA LEU A 56 -24.13 -7.86 4.52
C LEU A 56 -25.25 -7.34 3.61
N GLU A 57 -25.60 -8.07 2.54
CA GLU A 57 -26.72 -7.76 1.65
C GLU A 57 -28.06 -7.67 2.40
N ARG A 58 -28.31 -8.57 3.37
CA ARG A 58 -29.50 -8.51 4.24
C ARG A 58 -29.50 -7.26 5.10
N LEU A 59 -28.38 -6.92 5.76
CA LEU A 59 -28.27 -5.68 6.56
C LEU A 59 -28.53 -4.42 5.72
N ILE A 60 -28.04 -4.39 4.48
CA ILE A 60 -28.23 -3.28 3.54
C ILE A 60 -29.69 -3.16 3.07
N THR A 61 -30.37 -4.29 2.88
CA THR A 61 -31.72 -4.38 2.30
C THR A 61 -32.84 -4.34 3.35
N SER A 62 -32.54 -4.66 4.61
CA SER A 62 -33.52 -4.67 5.71
C SER A 62 -34.28 -3.34 5.82
N PRO A 63 -35.62 -3.35 5.64
CA PRO A 63 -36.41 -2.14 5.73
C PRO A 63 -36.49 -1.65 7.18
N LYS A 64 -36.60 -0.33 7.35
CA LYS A 64 -37.02 0.27 8.62
C LYS A 64 -38.50 -0.06 8.85
N THR A 65 -38.81 -1.13 9.59
CA THR A 65 -40.16 -1.37 10.09
C THR A 65 -40.56 -0.26 11.07
N PRO A 66 -41.58 0.56 10.75
CA PRO A 66 -42.08 1.55 11.71
C PRO A 66 -43.03 0.84 12.68
N ILE A 67 -42.68 0.86 13.97
CA ILE A 67 -43.58 0.61 15.11
C ILE A 67 -44.32 -0.75 15.09
N GLN A 68 -43.81 -1.73 15.84
CA GLN A 68 -44.65 -2.73 16.50
C GLN A 68 -44.55 -2.57 18.02
N PRO A 69 -45.67 -2.37 18.74
CA PRO A 69 -45.66 -2.23 20.20
C PRO A 69 -45.72 -3.60 20.89
N LEU A 70 -44.61 -4.36 20.88
CA LEU A 70 -44.43 -5.52 21.75
C LEU A 70 -43.06 -5.47 22.46
N PRO A 71 -43.03 -5.35 23.80
CA PRO A 71 -41.79 -5.49 24.56
C PRO A 71 -41.51 -6.98 24.83
N LEU A 72 -40.33 -7.48 24.39
CA LEU A 72 -39.62 -8.63 25.01
C LEU A 72 -38.30 -9.03 24.31
N ALA A 73 -37.94 -8.42 23.17
CA ALA A 73 -36.65 -8.66 22.50
C ALA A 73 -35.89 -7.35 22.22
N PRO A 74 -34.55 -7.33 22.25
CA PRO A 74 -33.74 -6.18 21.85
C PRO A 74 -33.69 -6.06 20.31
N SER A 75 -34.84 -5.81 19.69
CA SER A 75 -34.96 -5.65 18.23
C SER A 75 -34.51 -4.26 17.78
N SER A 76 -33.21 -3.97 17.91
CA SER A 76 -32.60 -2.80 17.26
C SER A 76 -32.67 -2.98 15.74
N SER A 77 -33.56 -2.25 15.08
CA SER A 77 -33.58 -2.19 13.63
C SER A 77 -32.26 -1.56 13.11
N PRO A 78 -31.70 -2.06 11.99
CA PRO A 78 -30.38 -1.63 11.53
C PRO A 78 -30.37 -0.13 11.23
N THR A 79 -29.42 0.58 11.84
CA THR A 79 -29.35 2.03 11.71
C THR A 79 -28.82 2.43 10.34
N THR A 80 -29.00 3.70 9.97
CA THR A 80 -28.42 4.25 8.73
C THR A 80 -26.88 4.26 8.75
N LYS A 81 -26.25 4.17 9.93
CA LYS A 81 -24.82 3.93 10.09
C LYS A 81 -24.47 2.49 9.72
N ASP A 82 -25.14 1.52 10.32
CA ASP A 82 -24.90 0.09 10.09
C ASP A 82 -25.12 -0.29 8.61
N GLN A 83 -26.15 0.29 7.97
CA GLN A 83 -26.40 0.14 6.53
C GLN A 83 -25.32 0.78 5.64
N ARG A 84 -24.58 1.79 6.13
CA ARG A 84 -23.44 2.39 5.41
C ARG A 84 -22.18 1.54 5.60
N GLU A 85 -21.95 1.07 6.83
CA GLU A 85 -20.81 0.21 7.16
C GLU A 85 -20.94 -1.16 6.49
N ALA A 86 -22.14 -1.75 6.42
CA ALA A 86 -22.39 -2.98 5.67
C ALA A 86 -22.14 -2.83 4.16
N ARG A 87 -22.49 -1.68 3.55
CA ARG A 87 -22.13 -1.38 2.15
C ARG A 87 -20.61 -1.32 1.94
N HIS A 88 -19.89 -0.68 2.86
CA HIS A 88 -18.43 -0.60 2.81
C HIS A 88 -17.76 -1.97 3.01
N ALA A 89 -18.23 -2.75 3.99
CA ALA A 89 -17.76 -4.12 4.22
C ALA A 89 -18.03 -5.03 3.01
N LEU A 90 -19.18 -4.89 2.34
CA LEU A 90 -19.51 -5.67 1.14
C LEU A 90 -18.62 -5.31 -0.06
N ASP A 91 -18.27 -4.04 -0.24
CA ASP A 91 -17.30 -3.60 -1.25
C ASP A 91 -15.89 -4.18 -0.96
N VAL A 92 -15.43 -4.06 0.30
CA VAL A 92 -14.15 -4.62 0.75
C VAL A 92 -14.12 -6.15 0.58
N TYR A 93 -15.17 -6.87 0.96
CA TYR A 93 -15.33 -8.32 0.75
C TYR A 93 -15.25 -8.68 -0.74
N THR A 94 -16.00 -7.96 -1.57
CA THR A 94 -16.10 -8.23 -3.01
C THR A 94 -14.75 -8.00 -3.69
N ARG A 95 -14.08 -6.88 -3.39
CA ARG A 95 -12.73 -6.58 -3.89
C ARG A 95 -11.70 -7.61 -3.39
N ARG A 96 -11.68 -7.93 -2.09
CA ARG A 96 -10.69 -8.81 -1.43
C ARG A 96 -10.83 -10.28 -1.80
N PHE A 97 -12.04 -10.84 -1.81
CA PHE A 97 -12.25 -12.29 -1.91
C PHE A 97 -12.82 -12.74 -3.26
N ILE A 98 -13.51 -11.86 -4.00
CA ILE A 98 -14.10 -12.22 -5.30
C ILE A 98 -13.24 -11.73 -6.47
N HIS A 99 -12.84 -10.45 -6.47
CA HIS A 99 -12.12 -9.86 -7.61
C HIS A 99 -10.60 -10.04 -7.52
N ALA A 100 -9.95 -9.77 -6.38
CA ALA A 100 -8.49 -9.93 -6.27
C ALA A 100 -7.98 -11.35 -6.60
N PRO A 101 -8.63 -12.45 -6.16
CA PRO A 101 -8.15 -13.81 -6.50
C PRO A 101 -8.38 -14.18 -7.97
N ARG A 102 -9.39 -13.62 -8.63
CA ARG A 102 -9.58 -13.76 -10.09
C ARG A 102 -8.52 -12.97 -10.84
N HIS A 103 -8.28 -11.73 -10.43
CA HIS A 103 -7.29 -10.84 -11.04
C HIS A 103 -5.88 -11.44 -10.94
N HIS A 104 -5.47 -11.91 -9.75
CA HIS A 104 -4.18 -12.56 -9.53
C HIS A 104 -3.96 -13.79 -10.45
N ARG A 105 -5.00 -14.61 -10.68
CA ARG A 105 -4.91 -15.73 -11.63
C ARG A 105 -4.65 -15.21 -13.04
N ALA A 106 -5.48 -14.31 -13.56
CA ALA A 106 -5.30 -13.77 -14.91
C ALA A 106 -3.97 -13.02 -15.11
N VAL A 107 -3.44 -12.34 -14.09
CA VAL A 107 -2.09 -11.73 -14.10
C VAL A 107 -0.99 -12.80 -14.16
N THR A 108 -1.14 -13.90 -13.42
CA THR A 108 -0.25 -15.08 -13.49
C THR A 108 -0.33 -15.75 -14.86
N ASP A 109 -1.53 -15.98 -15.40
CA ASP A 109 -1.76 -16.58 -16.71
C ASP A 109 -1.19 -15.72 -17.86
N LEU A 110 -1.32 -14.38 -17.76
CA LEU A 110 -0.65 -13.46 -18.67
C LEU A 110 0.87 -13.48 -18.52
N SER A 111 1.40 -13.64 -17.30
CA SER A 111 2.84 -13.72 -17.06
C SER A 111 3.47 -15.01 -17.59
N HIS A 112 2.73 -16.12 -17.60
CA HIS A 112 3.13 -17.35 -18.26
C HIS A 112 2.97 -17.28 -19.79
N ARG A 113 1.89 -16.68 -20.31
CA ARG A 113 1.68 -16.50 -21.76
C ARG A 113 2.65 -15.51 -22.40
N TYR A 114 3.06 -14.46 -21.68
CA TYR A 114 3.87 -13.36 -22.21
C TYR A 114 5.02 -12.98 -21.26
N ALA A 115 6.22 -13.52 -21.50
CA ALA A 115 7.39 -13.29 -20.65
C ALA A 115 7.79 -11.81 -20.44
N ALA A 116 7.41 -10.92 -21.37
CA ALA A 116 7.64 -9.47 -21.23
C ALA A 116 6.59 -8.74 -20.37
N TYR A 117 5.38 -9.28 -20.19
CA TYR A 117 4.30 -8.66 -19.42
C TYR A 117 4.68 -8.32 -17.97
N PRO A 118 5.22 -9.23 -17.13
CA PRO A 118 5.58 -8.89 -15.75
C PRO A 118 6.73 -7.87 -15.69
N GLY A 119 7.59 -7.81 -16.71
CA GLY A 119 8.60 -6.75 -16.84
C GLY A 119 7.96 -5.39 -17.14
N THR A 120 7.01 -5.33 -18.08
CA THR A 120 6.24 -4.11 -18.42
C THR A 120 5.47 -3.60 -17.22
N VAL A 121 4.70 -4.46 -16.53
CA VAL A 121 3.95 -4.10 -15.32
C VAL A 121 4.86 -3.45 -14.28
N ARG A 122 6.03 -4.04 -14.02
CA ARG A 122 6.99 -3.50 -13.04
C ARG A 122 7.55 -2.15 -13.45
N LEU A 123 7.86 -1.93 -14.74
CA LEU A 123 8.31 -0.63 -15.24
C LEU A 123 7.21 0.44 -15.16
N VAL A 124 5.98 0.13 -15.58
CA VAL A 124 4.86 1.08 -15.53
C VAL A 124 4.46 1.39 -14.08
N LYS A 125 4.30 0.40 -13.20
CA LYS A 125 4.07 0.65 -11.76
C LYS A 125 5.18 1.52 -11.18
N ARG A 126 6.45 1.23 -11.52
CA ARG A 126 7.59 2.02 -11.04
C ARG A 126 7.52 3.48 -11.49
N TRP A 127 7.20 3.71 -12.77
CA TRP A 127 7.06 5.03 -13.38
C TRP A 127 5.93 5.86 -12.74
N ILE A 128 4.74 5.26 -12.59
CA ILE A 128 3.58 5.90 -11.93
C ILE A 128 3.86 6.16 -10.44
N ALA A 129 4.65 5.30 -9.78
CA ALA A 129 5.08 5.50 -8.39
C ALA A 129 6.13 6.62 -8.23
N SER A 130 7.10 6.75 -9.15
CA SER A 130 8.05 7.88 -9.13
C SER A 130 7.38 9.23 -9.32
N HIS A 131 6.26 9.29 -10.06
CA HIS A 131 5.45 10.50 -10.19
C HIS A 131 4.33 10.63 -9.14
N TRP A 132 4.42 9.87 -8.04
CA TRP A 132 3.56 9.96 -6.84
C TRP A 132 2.06 9.68 -7.06
N LEU A 133 1.69 9.04 -8.18
CA LEU A 133 0.29 8.73 -8.52
C LEU A 133 -0.15 7.32 -8.07
N LEU A 134 0.78 6.37 -7.93
CA LEU A 134 0.46 4.98 -7.56
C LEU A 134 0.07 4.87 -6.08
N GLY A 135 -0.96 4.07 -5.79
CA GLY A 135 -1.46 3.79 -4.44
C GLY A 135 -2.32 4.91 -3.84
N ILE A 136 -2.07 6.17 -4.19
CA ILE A 136 -2.86 7.33 -3.76
C ILE A 136 -4.02 7.61 -4.73
N HIS A 137 -3.70 7.83 -6.01
CA HIS A 137 -4.70 8.18 -7.03
C HIS A 137 -5.04 6.98 -7.94
N ILE A 138 -4.07 6.13 -8.23
CA ILE A 138 -4.19 5.00 -9.16
C ILE A 138 -3.89 3.69 -8.43
N THR A 139 -4.81 2.72 -8.52
CA THR A 139 -4.65 1.41 -7.90
C THR A 139 -3.65 0.53 -8.67
N GLU A 140 -3.00 -0.42 -7.98
CA GLU A 140 -2.02 -1.31 -8.61
C GLU A 140 -2.66 -2.23 -9.66
N GLU A 141 -3.89 -2.67 -9.39
CA GLU A 141 -4.69 -3.56 -10.23
C GLU A 141 -5.14 -2.85 -11.51
N ALA A 142 -5.50 -1.56 -11.44
CA ALA A 142 -5.79 -0.75 -12.64
C ALA A 142 -4.57 -0.64 -13.58
N VAL A 143 -3.36 -0.48 -13.02
CA VAL A 143 -2.12 -0.47 -13.81
C VAL A 143 -1.86 -1.83 -14.47
N GLU A 144 -2.09 -2.94 -13.76
CA GLU A 144 -1.93 -4.29 -14.31
C GLU A 144 -2.89 -4.58 -15.47
N ILE A 145 -4.12 -4.07 -15.41
CA ILE A 145 -5.10 -4.15 -16.50
C ILE A 145 -4.66 -3.29 -17.70
N ILE A 146 -4.25 -2.03 -17.49
CA ILE A 146 -3.74 -1.16 -18.57
C ILE A 146 -2.52 -1.81 -19.25
N CYS A 147 -1.59 -2.36 -18.47
CA CYS A 147 -0.40 -3.04 -18.98
C CYS A 147 -0.71 -4.30 -19.80
N ALA A 148 -1.88 -4.93 -19.63
CA ALA A 148 -2.28 -6.09 -20.41
C ALA A 148 -2.76 -5.72 -21.83
N ARG A 149 -3.26 -4.48 -22.03
CA ARG A 149 -3.78 -3.97 -23.32
C ARG A 149 -2.86 -4.27 -24.53
N PRO A 150 -1.55 -3.94 -24.54
CA PRO A 150 -0.69 -4.23 -25.70
C PRO A 150 -0.39 -5.73 -25.92
N PHE A 151 -0.66 -6.60 -24.94
CA PHE A 151 -0.47 -8.05 -25.09
C PHE A 151 -1.72 -8.74 -25.61
N VAL A 152 -2.90 -8.44 -25.04
CA VAL A 152 -4.18 -9.07 -25.45
C VAL A 152 -4.87 -8.36 -26.62
N GLY A 153 -4.66 -7.05 -26.79
CA GLY A 153 -5.33 -6.23 -27.80
C GLY A 153 -4.62 -6.15 -29.16
N ALA A 154 -3.41 -6.72 -29.28
CA ALA A 154 -2.60 -6.68 -30.51
C ALA A 154 -3.27 -7.36 -31.73
N SER A 155 -4.26 -8.23 -31.50
CA SER A 155 -5.01 -8.92 -32.56
C SER A 155 -6.27 -8.17 -33.02
N THR A 156 -6.55 -6.95 -32.53
CA THR A 156 -7.89 -6.34 -32.74
C THR A 156 -7.96 -4.81 -32.70
N MET A 157 -6.94 -4.09 -32.20
CA MET A 157 -7.04 -2.64 -31.92
C MET A 157 -5.92 -1.76 -32.52
N LEU A 158 -5.09 -2.27 -33.42
CA LEU A 158 -4.00 -1.54 -34.06
C LEU A 158 -4.05 -1.71 -35.59
N PRO A 159 -3.61 -0.71 -36.39
CA PRO A 159 -3.47 -0.85 -37.84
C PRO A 159 -2.57 -2.03 -38.22
N GLU A 160 -2.75 -2.58 -39.43
CA GLU A 160 -2.03 -3.78 -39.90
C GLU A 160 -0.50 -3.61 -40.00
N THR A 161 -0.01 -2.36 -39.92
CA THR A 161 1.42 -2.00 -39.87
C THR A 161 1.99 -1.88 -38.45
N ALA A 162 1.17 -1.98 -37.40
CA ALA A 162 1.50 -1.50 -36.06
C ALA A 162 1.57 -2.61 -34.98
N ALA A 163 2.80 -2.91 -34.56
CA ALA A 163 3.18 -3.64 -33.34
C ALA A 163 2.63 -5.07 -33.16
N SER A 164 3.46 -6.06 -33.49
CA SER A 164 3.39 -7.40 -32.90
C SER A 164 3.43 -7.35 -31.37
N VAL A 165 2.77 -8.32 -30.70
CA VAL A 165 2.81 -8.54 -29.24
C VAL A 165 4.21 -8.26 -28.64
N PRO A 166 4.32 -7.45 -27.56
CA PRO A 166 5.61 -7.01 -27.05
C PRO A 166 6.52 -8.18 -26.63
N ARG A 167 7.71 -8.27 -27.24
CA ARG A 167 8.73 -9.28 -26.91
C ARG A 167 9.76 -8.80 -25.87
N SER A 168 9.75 -7.50 -25.55
CA SER A 168 10.59 -6.90 -24.52
C SER A 168 9.76 -6.03 -23.57
N LYS A 169 10.23 -5.89 -22.33
CA LYS A 169 9.57 -5.08 -21.29
C LYS A 169 9.61 -3.58 -21.64
N GLU A 170 10.65 -3.17 -22.35
CA GLU A 170 10.89 -1.82 -22.86
C GLU A 170 9.85 -1.45 -23.94
N ARG A 171 9.60 -2.30 -24.94
CA ARG A 171 8.58 -2.01 -25.96
C ARG A 171 7.17 -2.08 -25.37
N GLY A 172 6.93 -2.97 -24.41
CA GLY A 172 5.66 -2.99 -23.67
C GLY A 172 5.44 -1.70 -22.87
N PHE A 173 6.46 -1.20 -22.18
CA PHE A 173 6.44 0.09 -21.46
C PHE A 173 6.17 1.26 -22.41
N ALA A 174 6.90 1.35 -23.53
CA ALA A 174 6.68 2.38 -24.55
C ALA A 174 5.26 2.35 -25.13
N LEU A 175 4.70 1.17 -25.42
CA LEU A 175 3.31 1.01 -25.90
C LEU A 175 2.25 1.41 -24.87
N VAL A 176 2.56 1.30 -23.58
CA VAL A 176 1.66 1.78 -22.51
C VAL A 176 1.73 3.31 -22.41
N LEU A 177 2.90 3.94 -22.49
CA LEU A 177 3.03 5.40 -22.53
C LEU A 177 2.36 6.00 -23.76
N GLU A 178 2.61 5.43 -24.94
CA GLU A 178 2.00 5.81 -26.22
C GLU A 178 0.46 5.76 -26.14
N PHE A 179 -0.10 4.76 -25.44
CA PHE A 179 -1.53 4.70 -25.14
C PHE A 179 -1.98 5.76 -24.11
N LEU A 180 -1.29 5.90 -22.98
CA LEU A 180 -1.66 6.85 -21.91
C LEU A 180 -1.62 8.31 -22.37
N LYS A 181 -0.79 8.64 -23.37
CA LYS A 181 -0.71 9.95 -24.01
C LYS A 181 -1.98 10.31 -24.81
N GLU A 182 -2.50 9.35 -25.57
CA GLU A 182 -3.66 9.54 -26.46
C GLU A 182 -5.01 9.27 -25.75
N TRP A 183 -5.00 8.48 -24.67
CA TRP A 183 -6.23 8.09 -23.97
C TRP A 183 -6.82 9.25 -23.17
N LYS A 184 -8.07 9.61 -23.48
CA LYS A 184 -8.85 10.59 -22.72
C LYS A 184 -9.43 9.93 -21.47
N PRO A 185 -9.34 10.55 -20.28
CA PRO A 185 -9.83 9.95 -19.03
C PRO A 185 -11.32 9.58 -19.00
N GLU A 186 -12.12 10.19 -19.89
CA GLU A 186 -13.56 10.01 -20.04
C GLU A 186 -13.92 8.81 -20.95
N ASP A 187 -13.02 8.42 -21.87
CA ASP A 187 -13.26 7.35 -22.83
C ASP A 187 -13.13 5.98 -22.14
N PRO A 188 -14.15 5.11 -22.13
CA PRO A 188 -14.11 3.86 -21.39
C PRO A 188 -13.17 2.84 -22.05
N LEU A 189 -12.24 2.29 -21.28
CA LEU A 189 -11.33 1.23 -21.70
C LEU A 189 -11.96 -0.14 -21.43
N PHE A 190 -11.81 -1.09 -22.38
CA PHE A 190 -12.08 -2.51 -22.19
C PHE A 190 -10.81 -3.32 -22.42
N VAL A 191 -10.51 -4.25 -21.51
CA VAL A 191 -9.36 -5.18 -21.63
C VAL A 191 -9.81 -6.63 -21.41
N PRO A 192 -9.74 -7.51 -22.44
CA PRO A 192 -10.12 -8.92 -22.35
C PRO A 192 -9.02 -9.78 -21.69
N MET A 193 -8.59 -9.43 -20.47
CA MET A 193 -7.48 -10.13 -19.79
C MET A 193 -7.84 -11.53 -19.25
N TYR A 194 -9.15 -11.79 -19.06
CA TYR A 194 -9.69 -13.03 -18.49
C TYR A 194 -10.14 -14.04 -19.55
N GLU A 195 -9.88 -13.78 -20.83
CA GLU A 195 -10.37 -14.58 -21.95
C GLU A 195 -9.24 -15.37 -22.61
N ASP A 196 -9.54 -16.61 -23.01
CA ASP A 196 -8.70 -17.42 -23.88
C ASP A 196 -9.02 -17.12 -25.34
N SER A 197 -8.43 -16.04 -25.85
CA SER A 197 -8.12 -15.75 -27.26
C SER A 197 -9.22 -15.90 -28.33
N GLY A 198 -10.50 -16.09 -27.99
CA GLY A 198 -11.54 -16.43 -28.98
C GLY A 198 -12.96 -15.94 -28.73
N SER A 199 -13.27 -15.24 -27.63
CA SER A 199 -14.65 -14.85 -27.26
C SER A 199 -14.83 -13.34 -27.04
N LEU A 200 -14.27 -12.53 -27.94
CA LEU A 200 -14.19 -11.06 -27.87
C LEU A 200 -15.53 -10.32 -28.11
N THR A 201 -16.60 -10.71 -27.41
CA THR A 201 -17.84 -9.91 -27.36
C THR A 201 -17.59 -8.65 -26.54
N LYS A 202 -17.20 -7.55 -27.20
CA LYS A 202 -17.07 -6.22 -26.56
C LYS A 202 -18.34 -5.91 -25.76
N PRO A 203 -18.29 -5.80 -24.43
CA PRO A 203 -19.45 -5.35 -23.67
C PRO A 203 -19.77 -3.90 -24.03
N SER A 204 -21.05 -3.55 -24.08
CA SER A 204 -21.48 -2.14 -24.12
C SER A 204 -21.21 -1.53 -22.74
N VAL A 205 -20.10 -0.80 -22.65
CA VAL A 205 -19.63 -0.16 -21.41
C VAL A 205 -20.02 1.30 -21.47
N VAL A 206 -21.08 1.65 -20.76
CA VAL A 206 -21.47 3.05 -20.56
C VAL A 206 -20.47 3.68 -19.59
N ALA A 207 -19.91 4.84 -19.95
CA ALA A 207 -19.01 5.60 -19.09
C ALA A 207 -19.79 6.21 -17.92
N VAL A 208 -19.96 5.44 -16.83
CA VAL A 208 -20.63 5.91 -15.60
C VAL A 208 -19.65 6.78 -14.81
N SER A 209 -19.62 8.08 -15.12
CA SER A 209 -18.84 9.08 -14.38
C SER A 209 -19.23 9.08 -12.89
N SER A 210 -18.25 9.26 -12.00
CA SER A 210 -18.42 9.20 -10.55
C SER A 210 -17.77 10.41 -9.88
N LYS A 211 -18.20 10.74 -8.66
CA LYS A 211 -17.65 11.89 -7.91
C LYS A 211 -16.19 11.73 -7.46
N SER A 212 -15.60 10.54 -7.57
CA SER A 212 -14.28 10.24 -7.01
C SER A 212 -13.28 9.65 -8.01
N GLY A 213 -13.69 9.38 -9.26
CA GLY A 213 -12.75 8.92 -10.28
C GLY A 213 -13.32 9.01 -11.70
N VAL A 214 -12.50 9.44 -12.66
CA VAL A 214 -12.89 9.55 -14.07
C VAL A 214 -12.79 8.22 -14.82
N TRP A 215 -11.71 7.46 -14.61
CA TRP A 215 -11.40 6.25 -15.38
C TRP A 215 -12.45 5.15 -15.26
N THR A 216 -12.88 4.62 -16.40
CA THR A 216 -13.69 3.40 -16.50
C THR A 216 -12.87 2.32 -17.21
N ILE A 217 -12.39 1.32 -16.47
CA ILE A 217 -11.51 0.25 -16.97
C ILE A 217 -12.21 -1.09 -16.79
N SER A 218 -12.96 -1.47 -17.83
CA SER A 218 -13.83 -2.64 -17.86
C SER A 218 -13.12 -3.91 -18.33
N THR A 219 -13.64 -5.05 -17.89
CA THR A 219 -13.19 -6.39 -18.26
C THR A 219 -14.41 -7.34 -18.30
N SER A 220 -14.27 -8.56 -18.80
CA SER A 220 -15.37 -9.55 -18.78
C SER A 220 -15.81 -9.93 -17.35
N GLN A 221 -14.95 -9.74 -16.35
CA GLN A 221 -15.25 -9.96 -14.92
C GLN A 221 -15.75 -8.69 -14.19
N ASP A 222 -15.52 -7.50 -14.75
CA ASP A 222 -16.10 -6.23 -14.28
C ASP A 222 -16.60 -5.40 -15.46
N LYS A 223 -17.90 -5.54 -15.75
CA LYS A 223 -18.60 -4.79 -16.81
C LYS A 223 -18.86 -3.33 -16.43
N SER A 224 -18.78 -2.96 -15.15
CA SER A 224 -18.89 -1.56 -14.72
C SER A 224 -17.59 -0.79 -14.97
N GLY A 225 -16.45 -1.50 -14.96
CA GLY A 225 -15.12 -0.93 -15.07
C GLY A 225 -14.74 -0.02 -13.90
N ARG A 226 -15.30 -0.28 -12.71
CA ARG A 226 -15.14 0.55 -11.51
C ARG A 226 -14.53 -0.18 -10.31
N MET A 227 -14.36 -1.50 -10.32
CA MET A 227 -13.81 -2.28 -9.20
C MET A 227 -12.44 -1.76 -8.72
N TRP A 228 -11.62 -1.28 -9.65
CA TRP A 228 -10.26 -0.79 -9.40
C TRP A 228 -10.10 0.72 -9.63
N THR A 229 -11.18 1.45 -9.98
CA THR A 229 -11.14 2.90 -10.30
C THR A 229 -12.25 3.72 -9.63
N SER A 230 -13.03 3.11 -8.73
CA SER A 230 -14.09 3.80 -7.97
C SER A 230 -13.55 4.91 -7.07
N SER A 231 -12.35 4.74 -6.53
CA SER A 231 -11.65 5.67 -5.63
C SER A 231 -10.75 6.69 -6.33
N GLY A 232 -10.50 6.55 -7.64
CA GLY A 232 -9.56 7.37 -8.40
C GLY A 232 -9.05 6.70 -9.68
N PRO A 233 -8.26 7.40 -10.51
CA PRO A 233 -7.83 8.79 -10.33
C PRO A 233 -8.96 9.79 -10.63
N ASP A 234 -8.87 10.97 -10.01
CA ASP A 234 -9.67 12.13 -10.40
C ASP A 234 -9.19 12.73 -11.73
N ALA A 235 -9.89 13.76 -12.23
CA ALA A 235 -9.54 14.42 -13.49
C ALA A 235 -8.13 15.06 -13.47
N VAL A 236 -7.70 15.60 -12.33
CA VAL A 236 -6.39 16.27 -12.19
C VAL A 236 -5.27 15.24 -12.29
N ALA A 237 -5.33 14.17 -11.51
CA ALA A 237 -4.38 13.08 -11.55
C ALA A 237 -4.35 12.37 -12.91
N ALA A 238 -5.51 12.20 -13.56
CA ALA A 238 -5.60 11.57 -14.88
C ALA A 238 -5.03 12.45 -16.00
N HIS A 239 -5.32 13.75 -16.02
CA HIS A 239 -4.71 14.68 -16.99
C HIS A 239 -3.20 14.83 -16.74
N ARG A 240 -2.76 14.86 -15.47
CA ARG A 240 -1.33 14.92 -15.11
C ARG A 240 -0.58 13.68 -15.57
N LEU A 241 -1.15 12.48 -15.39
CA LEU A 241 -0.55 11.25 -15.93
C LEU A 241 -0.40 11.30 -17.45
N ARG A 242 -1.42 11.81 -18.16
CA ARG A 242 -1.38 11.95 -19.63
C ARG A 242 -0.29 12.93 -20.09
N ALA A 243 -0.14 14.07 -19.41
CA ALA A 243 0.94 15.03 -19.69
C ALA A 243 2.34 14.42 -19.43
N LEU A 244 2.50 13.71 -18.31
CA LEU A 244 3.73 12.96 -18.00
C LEU A 244 4.03 11.88 -19.05
N ALA A 245 3.00 11.20 -19.57
CA ALA A 245 3.15 10.23 -20.66
C ALA A 245 3.56 10.90 -21.99
N GLU A 246 3.16 12.14 -22.25
CA GLU A 246 3.58 12.92 -23.41
C GLU A 246 5.07 13.27 -23.36
N GLU A 247 5.54 13.81 -22.23
CA GLU A 247 6.97 14.10 -22.03
C GLU A 247 7.81 12.80 -22.00
N ALA A 248 7.31 11.73 -21.39
CA ALA A 248 7.98 10.44 -21.40
C ALA A 248 8.11 9.86 -22.83
N CYS A 249 7.13 10.08 -23.72
CA CYS A 249 7.26 9.72 -25.13
C CYS A 249 8.32 10.57 -25.86
N LYS A 250 8.41 11.87 -25.58
CA LYS A 250 9.43 12.77 -26.15
C LYS A 250 10.84 12.37 -25.72
N ILE A 251 11.04 12.06 -24.44
CA ILE A 251 12.32 11.55 -23.91
C ILE A 251 12.68 10.22 -24.58
N LEU A 252 11.74 9.27 -24.71
CA LEU A 252 12.01 8.00 -25.39
C LEU A 252 12.34 8.14 -26.88
N GLN A 253 11.92 9.23 -27.54
CA GLN A 253 12.28 9.55 -28.92
C GLN A 253 13.64 10.27 -29.04
N ALA A 254 14.10 10.92 -27.98
CA ALA A 254 15.41 11.58 -27.92
C ALA A 254 16.54 10.69 -27.39
N ALA A 255 16.21 9.64 -26.62
CA ALA A 255 17.16 8.79 -25.90
C ALA A 255 18.16 8.01 -26.79
N ASP A 256 17.92 7.91 -28.10
CA ASP A 256 18.90 7.39 -29.07
C ASP A 256 20.19 8.26 -29.16
N ALA A 257 20.16 9.49 -28.63
CA ALA A 257 21.30 10.43 -28.62
C ALA A 257 22.13 10.43 -27.32
N ASP A 258 21.54 10.14 -26.15
CA ASP A 258 22.24 10.13 -24.85
C ASP A 258 21.63 9.08 -23.88
N PRO A 259 22.37 8.03 -23.48
CA PRO A 259 21.88 7.01 -22.55
C PRO A 259 21.61 7.52 -21.12
N TYR A 260 22.08 8.71 -20.73
CA TYR A 260 21.79 9.29 -19.41
C TYR A 260 20.37 9.86 -19.30
N ASP A 261 19.68 10.12 -20.43
CA ASP A 261 18.34 10.73 -20.43
C ASP A 261 17.25 9.81 -19.85
N VAL A 262 17.45 8.48 -19.92
CA VAL A 262 16.50 7.45 -19.45
C VAL A 262 16.14 7.61 -17.96
N LYS A 263 17.01 8.23 -17.14
CA LYS A 263 16.67 8.58 -15.75
C LYS A 263 15.55 9.61 -15.64
N ARG A 264 15.49 10.60 -16.54
CA ARG A 264 14.51 11.70 -16.49
C ARG A 264 13.06 11.19 -16.54
N LEU A 265 12.82 10.07 -17.24
CA LEU A 265 11.54 9.36 -17.26
C LEU A 265 10.98 9.07 -15.87
N PHE A 266 11.84 8.85 -14.86
CA PHE A 266 11.44 8.52 -13.49
C PHE A 266 11.73 9.65 -12.49
N SER A 267 12.13 10.83 -12.96
CA SER A 267 12.26 12.02 -12.11
C SER A 267 10.92 12.76 -12.03
N HIS A 268 10.60 13.39 -10.89
CA HIS A 268 9.34 14.12 -10.72
C HIS A 268 9.59 15.63 -10.65
N ALA A 269 8.87 16.40 -11.49
CA ALA A 269 8.81 17.84 -11.36
C ALA A 269 8.05 18.21 -10.07
N THR A 270 8.69 19.02 -9.23
CA THR A 270 8.16 19.44 -7.92
C THR A 270 7.63 20.87 -7.93
N ASP A 271 7.82 21.61 -9.02
CA ASP A 271 7.52 23.05 -9.12
C ASP A 271 6.01 23.36 -9.13
N ASP A 272 5.17 22.38 -9.47
CA ASP A 272 3.70 22.49 -9.50
C ASP A 272 3.03 22.47 -8.10
N TYR A 273 3.79 22.36 -7.00
CA TYR A 273 3.25 22.10 -5.66
C TYR A 273 3.34 23.32 -4.72
N ASP A 274 2.21 23.73 -4.13
CA ASP A 274 2.15 24.80 -3.12
C ASP A 274 2.99 24.51 -1.86
N VAL A 275 3.12 23.23 -1.50
CA VAL A 275 3.86 22.76 -0.31
C VAL A 275 4.55 21.43 -0.62
N LEU A 276 5.87 21.41 -0.44
CA LEU A 276 6.69 20.20 -0.47
C LEU A 276 7.12 19.84 0.96
N ILE A 277 7.05 18.56 1.32
CA ILE A 277 7.45 18.04 2.63
C ILE A 277 8.55 17.01 2.43
N GLU A 278 9.80 17.44 2.58
CA GLU A 278 10.94 16.54 2.53
C GLU A 278 11.00 15.68 3.80
N LEU A 279 11.20 14.37 3.59
CA LEU A 279 11.39 13.39 4.65
C LEU A 279 12.83 12.92 4.59
N HIS A 280 13.52 12.80 5.73
CA HIS A 280 14.92 12.37 5.75
C HIS A 280 15.05 11.02 5.00
N PRO A 281 16.02 10.87 4.09
CA PRO A 281 16.28 9.62 3.37
C PRO A 281 16.41 8.38 4.25
N ALA A 282 16.76 8.56 5.52
CA ALA A 282 16.84 7.49 6.47
C ALA A 282 15.49 6.83 6.82
N VAL A 283 14.28 7.43 6.77
CA VAL A 283 13.28 7.26 7.89
C VAL A 283 12.15 6.18 7.87
N LEU A 284 11.12 6.25 7.03
CA LEU A 284 10.34 5.06 6.51
C LEU A 284 11.33 3.97 5.92
N PRO A 285 11.17 2.56 5.68
CA PRO A 285 12.09 1.32 5.17
C PRO A 285 12.86 0.73 3.76
N ARG A 286 13.21 1.02 2.38
CA ARG A 286 13.05 1.93 1.09
C ARG A 286 14.29 2.54 0.43
N TYR A 287 14.38 3.86 0.64
CA TYR A 287 15.03 4.94 -0.08
C TYR A 287 16.21 4.55 -0.99
N HIS A 288 17.01 3.52 -0.68
CA HIS A 288 17.86 2.86 -1.69
C HIS A 288 17.13 2.44 -3.00
N GLN A 289 15.81 2.29 -3.00
CA GLN A 289 14.96 2.09 -4.19
C GLN A 289 14.38 3.40 -4.75
N ASN A 290 14.83 4.57 -4.30
CA ASN A 290 14.58 5.82 -5.03
C ASN A 290 15.39 5.82 -6.34
N VAL A 291 15.01 6.63 -7.33
CA VAL A 291 15.74 6.73 -8.62
C VAL A 291 17.11 7.39 -8.39
N ASP A 292 17.09 8.41 -7.54
CA ASP A 292 18.24 9.23 -7.18
C ASP A 292 18.48 9.12 -5.66
N ALA A 293 18.67 7.87 -5.22
CA ALA A 293 19.03 7.54 -3.86
C ALA A 293 20.49 7.92 -3.56
N ASP A 294 20.72 8.82 -2.60
CA ASP A 294 22.06 9.06 -2.04
C ASP A 294 22.53 7.83 -1.23
N PRO A 295 23.64 7.16 -1.62
CA PRO A 295 24.18 6.02 -0.89
C PRO A 295 24.67 6.34 0.54
N ALA A 296 24.88 7.63 0.87
CA ALA A 296 25.37 8.05 2.18
C ALA A 296 24.26 8.17 3.26
N ALA A 297 22.99 8.34 2.87
CA ALA A 297 21.97 8.97 3.71
C ALA A 297 21.09 8.03 4.59
N MET A 298 21.58 6.84 4.90
CA MET A 298 20.87 5.83 5.68
C MET A 298 21.03 5.98 7.22
N TYR A 299 20.18 5.27 7.99
CA TYR A 299 20.39 4.74 9.37
C TYR A 299 19.93 5.53 10.64
N SER A 300 18.73 5.29 11.19
CA SER A 300 18.42 5.29 12.65
C SER A 300 17.24 4.37 13.04
N ASP A 301 16.84 4.07 14.28
CA ASP A 301 16.99 4.66 15.61
C ASP A 301 16.88 3.56 16.70
N THR A 302 17.16 3.90 17.96
CA THR A 302 16.53 3.24 19.13
C THR A 302 15.74 4.23 20.00
N LEU A 303 15.29 5.25 19.27
CA LEU A 303 15.13 6.62 19.70
C LEU A 303 13.97 7.23 18.85
N LYS A 304 14.15 7.90 17.68
CA LYS A 304 13.02 8.39 16.82
C LYS A 304 12.68 7.60 15.51
N PHE A 305 12.90 6.28 15.47
CA PHE A 305 12.31 5.33 14.49
C PHE A 305 12.53 5.64 12.99
N PHE A 306 13.77 5.54 12.45
CA PHE A 306 14.13 5.99 11.09
C PHE A 306 15.00 5.01 10.19
N PHE A 307 14.42 4.02 9.49
CA PHE A 307 15.08 3.22 8.42
C PHE A 307 14.11 3.03 7.20
N ASP A 308 14.45 3.44 5.92
CA ASP A 308 14.12 3.19 4.40
C ASP A 308 12.68 3.48 3.43
N ILE A 309 11.36 2.92 3.03
CA ILE A 309 10.34 1.65 2.88
C ILE A 309 10.44 0.34 1.86
N TYR A 310 11.28 -0.75 1.97
CA TYR A 310 11.74 -1.90 1.06
C TYR A 310 13.29 -2.34 1.11
N GLY A 311 14.18 -2.05 2.09
CA GLY A 311 15.54 -2.70 2.17
C GLY A 311 16.79 -2.10 2.91
N GLY A 312 16.71 -1.19 3.88
CA GLY A 312 17.89 -0.51 4.49
C GLY A 312 18.66 -1.31 5.58
N HIS A 313 19.93 -0.98 5.89
CA HIS A 313 20.87 -1.92 6.59
C HIS A 313 21.64 -1.48 7.87
N ARG A 314 21.38 -0.33 8.50
CA ARG A 314 21.82 -0.03 9.90
C ARG A 314 20.83 0.92 10.58
N ILE A 315 21.08 1.16 11.87
CA ILE A 315 20.22 1.87 12.81
C ILE A 315 21.12 2.75 13.72
N GLY A 316 21.35 4.03 13.35
CA GLY A 316 21.82 5.13 14.23
C GLY A 316 20.79 5.56 15.31
N ALA A 317 20.75 6.83 15.77
CA ALA A 317 19.92 7.27 16.93
C ALA A 317 19.86 8.80 17.23
N ILE A 318 18.71 9.37 17.64
CA ILE A 318 18.61 10.73 18.30
C ILE A 318 17.66 10.78 19.53
N TRP A 319 18.19 11.10 20.73
CA TRP A 319 17.38 11.22 21.96
C TRP A 319 16.44 12.42 21.88
N LEU A 320 15.14 12.18 22.08
CA LEU A 320 14.12 13.23 22.06
C LEU A 320 14.41 14.28 23.15
N PRO A 321 14.58 15.58 22.81
CA PRO A 321 14.90 16.62 23.79
C PRO A 321 13.88 16.74 24.93
N SER A 322 12.65 16.26 24.71
CA SER A 322 11.60 16.18 25.72
C SER A 322 11.98 15.34 26.95
N VAL A 323 12.83 14.32 26.84
CA VAL A 323 13.26 13.48 27.98
C VAL A 323 14.66 13.80 28.54
N SER A 324 15.35 14.79 27.96
CA SER A 324 16.73 15.16 28.36
C SER A 324 16.80 16.00 29.65
N GLY A 325 15.76 16.79 29.95
CA GLY A 325 15.73 17.68 31.12
C GLY A 325 15.12 17.04 32.38
N ALA A 326 15.61 17.43 33.56
CA ALA A 326 15.04 17.02 34.84
C ALA A 326 13.60 17.52 35.01
N ARG A 327 12.69 16.62 35.39
CA ARG A 327 11.24 16.88 35.50
C ARG A 327 10.71 16.52 36.89
N PRO A 328 9.72 17.24 37.44
CA PRO A 328 9.07 16.83 38.68
C PRO A 328 8.39 15.47 38.50
N PHE A 329 8.54 14.56 39.46
CA PHE A 329 8.01 13.20 39.36
C PHE A 329 6.49 13.18 39.10
N ARG A 330 6.06 12.31 38.17
CA ARG A 330 4.67 12.03 37.85
C ARG A 330 4.49 10.53 37.63
N THR A 331 3.42 9.95 38.17
CA THR A 331 3.07 8.52 38.03
C THR A 331 2.78 8.08 36.59
N LEU A 332 2.52 9.03 35.68
CA LEU A 332 2.33 8.81 34.24
C LEU A 332 3.44 9.52 33.44
N GLY A 333 4.70 9.33 33.83
CA GLY A 333 5.86 10.00 33.21
C GLY A 333 6.17 9.54 31.78
N GLY A 334 5.91 8.26 31.46
CA GLY A 334 6.06 7.71 30.11
C GLY A 334 7.48 7.30 29.69
N PHE A 335 8.47 7.32 30.59
CA PHE A 335 9.86 6.90 30.32
C PHE A 335 10.51 6.28 31.57
N SER A 336 11.50 5.40 31.37
CA SER A 336 12.33 4.86 32.46
C SER A 336 13.14 5.97 33.10
N SER A 337 13.03 6.16 34.42
CA SER A 337 13.56 7.34 35.09
C SER A 337 14.21 7.04 36.43
N MET A 338 15.15 7.90 36.83
CA MET A 338 15.92 7.83 38.07
C MET A 338 15.87 9.16 38.83
N PRO A 339 15.93 9.16 40.17
CA PRO A 339 15.95 10.39 40.96
C PRO A 339 17.28 11.13 40.85
N THR A 340 17.21 12.46 40.81
CA THR A 340 18.41 13.33 40.75
C THR A 340 19.13 13.37 42.12
N PRO A 341 20.47 13.26 42.18
CA PRO A 341 21.22 13.39 43.43
C PRO A 341 21.12 14.83 44.00
N LYS A 342 21.33 14.96 45.33
CA LYS A 342 21.24 16.24 46.04
C LYS A 342 22.61 16.89 46.21
N GLU A 343 22.74 18.14 45.76
CA GLU A 343 23.77 19.05 46.25
C GLU A 343 23.26 19.82 47.48
N GLU A 344 24.19 20.41 48.25
CA GLU A 344 23.86 20.97 49.56
C GLU A 344 23.25 22.38 49.54
N LYS A 345 22.13 22.52 50.28
CA LYS A 345 21.60 23.76 50.88
C LYS A 345 21.12 24.88 49.95
N LYS A 346 19.79 24.94 49.80
CA LYS A 346 19.02 26.12 50.25
C LYS A 346 17.68 25.69 50.88
N LYS A 347 17.20 26.43 51.88
CA LYS A 347 15.92 26.12 52.57
C LYS A 347 14.73 26.51 51.68
N GLY A 348 14.17 25.53 50.98
CA GLY A 348 12.94 25.65 50.19
C GLY A 348 12.14 24.34 50.18
N LYS A 349 10.83 24.41 49.95
CA LYS A 349 9.94 23.22 49.93
C LYS A 349 9.90 22.60 48.53
N GLU A 350 11.03 22.05 48.10
CA GLU A 350 11.23 21.57 46.73
C GLU A 350 10.48 20.26 46.43
N LYS A 351 10.10 20.08 45.15
CA LYS A 351 9.44 18.88 44.64
C LYS A 351 10.48 17.96 44.00
N GLY A 352 10.50 16.68 44.35
CA GLY A 352 11.45 15.71 43.83
C GLY A 352 11.45 15.63 42.30
N THR A 353 12.63 15.73 41.71
CA THR A 353 12.87 15.64 40.26
C THR A 353 13.43 14.27 39.86
N VAL A 354 13.17 13.90 38.61
CA VAL A 354 13.69 12.68 37.96
C VAL A 354 14.23 12.99 36.56
N VAL A 355 15.17 12.17 36.11
CA VAL A 355 15.85 12.24 34.80
C VAL A 355 15.72 10.88 34.10
N LEU A 356 15.85 10.83 32.76
CA LEU A 356 15.88 9.60 31.97
C LEU A 356 17.01 8.66 32.44
N ASN A 357 16.68 7.40 32.75
CA ASN A 357 17.67 6.37 33.07
C ASN A 357 18.24 5.77 31.76
N GLN A 358 19.25 6.45 31.20
CA GLN A 358 19.84 6.08 29.90
C GLN A 358 20.45 4.67 29.90
N GLN A 359 21.14 4.27 30.99
CA GLN A 359 21.80 2.97 31.05
C GLN A 359 20.79 1.81 31.01
N SER A 360 19.74 1.86 31.83
CA SER A 360 18.70 0.82 31.86
C SER A 360 17.99 0.64 30.51
N VAL A 361 17.95 1.67 29.66
CA VAL A 361 17.37 1.56 28.31
C VAL A 361 18.36 0.89 27.35
N LEU A 362 19.65 1.21 27.43
CA LEU A 362 20.71 0.55 26.64
C LEU A 362 20.80 -0.96 26.97
N ASP A 363 20.70 -1.32 28.25
CA ASP A 363 20.75 -2.71 28.71
C ASP A 363 19.57 -3.54 28.18
N GLU A 364 18.37 -2.94 28.05
CA GLU A 364 17.23 -3.61 27.41
C GLU A 364 17.39 -3.74 25.90
N ILE A 365 17.97 -2.74 25.23
CA ILE A 365 18.23 -2.76 23.77
C ILE A 365 19.21 -3.88 23.41
N GLU A 366 20.31 -4.02 24.15
CA GLU A 366 21.29 -5.09 23.92
C GLU A 366 20.66 -6.47 24.15
N ARG A 367 19.87 -6.63 25.22
CA ARG A 367 19.15 -7.88 25.53
C ARG A 367 18.10 -8.23 24.47
N LEU A 368 17.40 -7.26 23.90
CA LEU A 368 16.41 -7.46 22.83
C LEU A 368 17.04 -7.79 21.47
N GLY A 369 18.22 -7.25 21.15
CA GLY A 369 18.91 -7.43 19.88
C GLY A 369 19.96 -8.55 19.85
N THR A 370 19.97 -9.42 20.86
CA THR A 370 20.93 -10.53 21.02
C THR A 370 21.05 -11.37 19.73
N GLY A 371 22.27 -11.49 19.20
CA GLY A 371 22.57 -12.22 17.95
C GLY A 371 22.52 -11.38 16.67
N PHE A 372 21.89 -10.21 16.69
CA PHE A 372 21.83 -9.28 15.54
C PHE A 372 22.69 -8.01 15.75
N ILE A 373 22.80 -7.52 16.99
CA ILE A 373 23.64 -6.37 17.32
C ILE A 373 25.13 -6.77 17.31
N LYS A 374 25.94 -6.10 16.49
CA LYS A 374 27.38 -6.38 16.34
C LYS A 374 28.29 -5.56 17.26
N LYS A 375 27.89 -4.33 17.60
CA LYS A 375 28.54 -3.44 18.60
C LYS A 375 27.67 -2.19 18.84
N ILE A 376 27.64 -1.70 20.09
CA ILE A 376 27.08 -0.38 20.46
C ILE A 376 28.23 0.59 20.74
N ILE A 377 28.10 1.88 20.37
CA ILE A 377 29.11 2.92 20.60
C ILE A 377 28.43 4.22 21.05
N LEU A 378 28.81 4.74 22.22
CA LEU A 378 28.39 6.05 22.72
C LEU A 378 29.42 7.13 22.35
N ARG A 379 28.94 8.34 22.04
CA ARG A 379 29.73 9.57 21.95
C ARG A 379 28.93 10.72 22.55
N GLY A 380 29.40 11.29 23.65
CA GLY A 380 28.69 12.34 24.39
C GLY A 380 28.88 12.25 25.91
N GLN A 381 30.13 12.40 26.37
CA GLN A 381 30.43 12.85 27.73
C GLN A 381 31.51 13.93 27.66
N SER A 382 31.10 15.16 27.95
CA SER A 382 31.90 16.38 28.19
C SER A 382 30.97 17.36 28.90
#